data_AF-A0A7K1CS95-F1
#
_entry.id   AF-A0A7K1CS95-F1
#
_cell.length_a   1.000
_cell.length_b   1.000
_cell.length_c   1.000
_cell.angle_alpha   90.00
_cell.angle_beta   90.00
_cell.angle_gamma   90.00
#
_symmetry.space_group_name_H-M   'P 1'
#
loop_
_entity.id
_entity.type
_entity.pdbx_description
1 polymer ?
#
loop_
_entity_poly.entity_id
_entity_poly.type
_entity_poly.pdbx_seq_one_letter_code
_entity_poly.pdbx_strand_id
1 'polypeptide(L)'
;MASELTEMTSPLIGTVFKIAVQQGDVVLAGQEIAIIESMKMEHPLIAEVEGTIHSILVKEGDTVSAGQTLITITPGHVDHSQTKITQHTHDATQRDDFARYQERRYLTTDAARPDAQHKRATRGQRTARANIADLLDEGSFVEYGSFAIAAQRRRRTLEDLIAHTPGDGLVGGIGTVQHSQFPTDASKVVVASYDYTVLAGTQGYQNHRKKDRLFDIARQLRLPVVLFAEGGGGRPGDTDA
;
A
#
# COMPACT_ATOMS: atom_id res chain seq x y z
N MET A 1 -23.96 35.09 -28.28
CA MET A 1 -23.35 33.75 -28.39
C MET A 1 -23.63 33.07 -27.06
N ALA A 2 -24.54 32.11 -27.00
CA ALA A 2 -24.76 31.35 -25.76
C ALA A 2 -23.49 30.52 -25.53
N SER A 3 -22.81 30.72 -24.39
CA SER A 3 -21.71 29.85 -24.00
C SER A 3 -22.27 28.45 -23.76
N GLU A 4 -21.83 27.46 -24.53
CA GLU A 4 -22.18 26.06 -24.27
C GLU A 4 -21.69 25.68 -22.86
N LEU A 5 -22.59 25.15 -22.04
CA LEU A 5 -22.27 24.65 -20.72
C LEU A 5 -21.71 23.24 -20.85
N THR A 6 -20.64 22.93 -20.13
CA THR A 6 -20.13 21.56 -19.99
C THR A 6 -20.78 20.91 -18.79
N GLU A 7 -21.38 19.74 -19.00
CA GLU A 7 -22.06 18.96 -17.97
C GLU A 7 -21.10 17.97 -17.31
N MET A 8 -20.95 18.08 -15.99
CA MET A 8 -20.21 17.13 -15.18
C MET A 8 -21.18 16.10 -14.60
N THR A 9 -21.09 14.87 -15.08
CA THR A 9 -22.02 13.80 -14.72
C THR A 9 -21.41 12.80 -13.73
N SER A 10 -22.26 12.11 -12.97
CA SER A 10 -21.79 11.01 -12.13
C SER A 10 -21.36 9.83 -13.00
N PRO A 11 -20.15 9.26 -12.85
CA PRO A 11 -19.74 8.09 -13.61
C PRO A 11 -20.40 6.79 -13.12
N LEU A 12 -21.06 6.82 -11.95
CA LEU A 12 -21.55 5.64 -11.24
C LEU A 12 -22.80 5.94 -10.40
N ILE A 13 -23.41 4.89 -9.85
CA ILE A 13 -24.49 5.04 -8.86
C ILE A 13 -23.87 5.20 -7.48
N GLY A 14 -24.27 6.22 -6.72
CA GLY A 14 -23.71 6.49 -5.39
C GLY A 14 -24.44 7.60 -4.64
N THR A 15 -23.81 8.09 -3.58
CA THR A 15 -24.28 9.23 -2.79
C THR A 15 -23.27 10.37 -2.89
N VAL A 16 -23.74 11.60 -3.06
CA VAL A 16 -22.86 12.79 -3.03
C VAL A 16 -22.32 12.94 -1.60
N PHE A 17 -21.05 12.63 -1.41
CA PHE A 17 -20.40 12.69 -0.10
C PHE A 17 -20.00 14.11 0.26
N LYS A 18 -19.43 14.85 -0.72
CA LYS A 18 -18.95 16.21 -0.53
C LYS A 18 -19.02 17.00 -1.82
N ILE A 19 -19.33 18.30 -1.73
CA ILE A 19 -19.22 19.25 -2.84
C ILE A 19 -18.09 20.24 -2.50
N ALA A 20 -17.04 20.27 -3.33
CA ALA A 20 -15.81 21.01 -3.05
C ALA A 20 -15.79 22.45 -3.59
N VAL A 21 -16.84 22.84 -4.32
CA VAL A 21 -16.96 24.13 -5.01
C VAL A 21 -18.32 24.77 -4.77
N GLN A 22 -18.41 26.07 -5.03
CA GLN A 22 -19.64 26.86 -4.99
C GLN A 22 -19.97 27.42 -6.37
N GLN A 23 -21.24 27.77 -6.58
CA GLN A 23 -21.65 28.47 -7.80
C GLN A 23 -20.88 29.80 -7.94
N GLY A 24 -20.30 30.03 -9.11
CA GLY A 24 -19.45 31.19 -9.38
C GLY A 24 -17.96 30.96 -9.13
N ASP A 25 -17.56 29.81 -8.54
CA ASP A 25 -16.15 29.48 -8.37
C ASP A 25 -15.47 29.24 -9.71
N VAL A 26 -14.22 29.68 -9.80
CA VAL A 26 -13.36 29.39 -10.94
C VAL A 26 -12.64 28.06 -10.70
N VAL A 27 -12.70 27.15 -11.67
CA VAL A 27 -12.09 25.82 -11.60
C VAL A 27 -11.15 25.60 -12.77
N LEU A 28 -10.08 24.84 -12.52
CA LEU A 28 -9.15 24.39 -13.57
C LEU A 28 -9.55 23.00 -14.07
N ALA A 29 -9.20 22.70 -15.32
CA ALA A 29 -9.25 21.33 -15.81
C ALA A 29 -8.37 20.43 -14.91
N GLY A 30 -8.91 19.30 -14.47
CA GLY A 30 -8.24 18.40 -13.53
C GLY A 30 -8.49 18.71 -12.04
N GLN A 31 -9.20 19.79 -11.71
CA GLN A 31 -9.56 20.11 -10.32
C GLN A 31 -10.70 19.23 -9.82
N GLU A 32 -10.60 18.72 -8.59
CA GLU A 32 -11.71 18.04 -7.92
C GLU A 32 -12.82 19.03 -7.56
N ILE A 33 -14.06 18.69 -7.92
CA ILE A 33 -15.24 19.54 -7.71
C ILE A 33 -16.31 18.90 -6.81
N ALA A 34 -16.34 17.57 -6.70
CA ALA A 34 -17.20 16.84 -5.77
C ALA A 34 -16.63 15.45 -5.48
N ILE A 35 -17.16 14.76 -4.47
CA ILE A 35 -16.83 13.37 -4.13
C ILE A 35 -18.13 12.56 -4.08
N ILE A 36 -18.13 11.40 -4.74
CA ILE A 36 -19.25 10.46 -4.76
C ILE A 36 -18.83 9.21 -3.99
N GLU A 37 -19.58 8.86 -2.95
CA GLU A 37 -19.41 7.61 -2.23
C GLU A 37 -20.23 6.51 -2.89
N SER A 38 -19.59 5.39 -3.24
CA SER A 38 -20.28 4.19 -3.68
C SER A 38 -19.55 2.96 -3.17
N MET A 39 -20.31 2.02 -2.60
CA MET A 39 -19.78 0.77 -2.06
C MET A 39 -18.61 0.97 -1.07
N LYS A 40 -18.71 1.98 -0.18
CA LYS A 40 -17.67 2.38 0.80
C LYS A 40 -16.36 2.90 0.18
N MET A 41 -16.40 3.30 -1.10
CA MET A 41 -15.28 3.88 -1.82
C MET A 41 -15.63 5.29 -2.26
N GLU A 42 -14.69 6.22 -2.06
CA GLU A 42 -14.80 7.61 -2.51
C GLU A 42 -14.29 7.73 -3.94
N HIS A 43 -15.11 8.35 -4.80
CA HIS A 43 -14.80 8.58 -6.21
C HIS A 43 -14.84 10.09 -6.48
N PRO A 44 -13.68 10.73 -6.71
CA PRO A 44 -13.64 12.16 -6.99
C PRO A 44 -14.24 12.45 -8.36
N LEU A 45 -15.09 13.46 -8.43
CA LEU A 45 -15.55 14.09 -9.66
C LEU A 45 -14.58 15.20 -10.02
N ILE A 46 -13.95 15.06 -11.19
CA ILE A 46 -12.88 15.95 -11.66
C ILE A 46 -13.44 16.84 -12.78
N ALA A 47 -13.17 18.14 -12.75
CA ALA A 47 -13.54 19.06 -13.81
C ALA A 47 -12.81 18.71 -15.12
N GLU A 48 -13.56 18.48 -16.19
CA GLU A 48 -13.01 18.17 -17.53
C GLU A 48 -12.48 19.40 -18.25
N VAL A 49 -12.98 20.59 -17.89
CA VAL A 49 -12.64 21.86 -18.51
C VAL A 49 -12.38 22.93 -17.45
N GLU A 50 -11.54 23.91 -17.80
CA GLU A 50 -11.41 25.12 -16.99
C GLU A 50 -12.55 26.10 -17.28
N GLY A 51 -12.93 26.87 -16.26
CA GLY A 51 -14.01 27.82 -16.38
C GLY A 51 -14.63 28.19 -15.04
N THR A 52 -15.91 28.54 -15.05
CA THR A 52 -16.65 28.94 -13.86
C THR A 52 -17.81 28.00 -13.59
N ILE A 53 -18.00 27.58 -12.33
CA ILE A 53 -19.15 26.77 -11.91
C ILE A 53 -20.43 27.57 -12.17
N HIS A 54 -21.22 27.11 -13.14
CA HIS A 54 -22.48 27.74 -13.52
C HIS A 54 -23.61 27.36 -12.58
N SER A 55 -23.76 26.07 -12.27
CA SER A 55 -24.76 25.57 -11.33
C SER A 55 -24.36 24.24 -10.72
N ILE A 56 -24.85 23.99 -9.51
CA ILE A 56 -24.72 22.72 -8.78
C ILE A 56 -26.15 22.20 -8.59
N LEU A 57 -26.44 21.03 -9.16
CA LEU A 57 -27.80 20.47 -9.27
C LEU A 57 -28.13 19.47 -8.15
N VAL A 58 -27.17 19.19 -7.28
CA VAL A 58 -27.26 18.21 -6.20
C VAL A 58 -26.77 18.79 -4.88
N LYS A 59 -27.09 18.13 -3.78
CA LYS A 59 -26.63 18.44 -2.42
C LYS A 59 -25.89 17.25 -1.83
N GLU A 60 -25.05 17.52 -0.84
CA GLU A 60 -24.44 16.46 -0.03
C GLU A 60 -25.54 15.60 0.61
N GLY A 61 -25.37 14.28 0.52
CA GLY A 61 -26.34 13.27 0.93
C GLY A 61 -27.31 12.82 -0.18
N ASP A 62 -27.37 13.49 -1.33
CA ASP A 62 -28.24 13.08 -2.43
C ASP A 62 -27.74 11.78 -3.08
N THR A 63 -28.68 10.89 -3.41
CA THR A 63 -28.38 9.70 -4.22
C THR A 63 -28.38 10.06 -5.70
N VAL A 64 -27.37 9.59 -6.43
CA VAL A 64 -27.14 9.91 -7.85
C VAL A 64 -27.01 8.65 -8.69
N SER A 65 -27.44 8.73 -9.95
CA SER A 65 -27.31 7.65 -10.95
C SER A 65 -26.14 7.89 -11.90
N ALA A 66 -25.61 6.82 -12.50
CA ALA A 66 -24.63 6.96 -13.57
C ALA A 66 -25.20 7.80 -14.73
N GLY A 67 -24.43 8.75 -15.24
CA GLY A 67 -24.83 9.71 -16.27
C GLY A 67 -25.68 10.89 -15.77
N GLN A 68 -26.05 10.95 -14.49
CA GLN A 68 -26.79 12.09 -13.95
C GLN A 68 -25.90 13.34 -13.84
N THR A 69 -26.33 14.45 -14.42
CA THR A 69 -25.65 15.74 -14.33
C THR A 69 -25.67 16.28 -12.90
N LEU A 70 -24.49 16.59 -12.37
CA LEU A 70 -24.30 17.05 -10.99
C LEU A 70 -23.95 18.53 -10.95
N ILE A 71 -23.04 18.97 -11.83
CA ILE A 71 -22.50 20.33 -11.89
C ILE A 71 -22.43 20.74 -13.35
N THR A 72 -22.69 22.01 -13.66
CA THR A 72 -22.42 22.58 -14.98
C THR A 72 -21.34 23.64 -14.90
N ILE A 73 -20.45 23.68 -15.90
CA ILE A 73 -19.34 24.62 -15.98
C ILE A 73 -19.54 25.48 -17.23
N THR A 74 -19.41 26.80 -17.09
CA THR A 74 -19.22 27.69 -18.24
C THR A 74 -17.73 27.71 -18.58
N PRO A 75 -17.29 27.12 -19.72
CA PRO A 75 -15.87 27.09 -20.07
C PRO A 75 -15.34 28.50 -20.31
N GLY A 76 -14.11 28.77 -19.88
CA GLY A 76 -13.49 30.09 -20.04
C GLY A 76 -12.03 30.11 -19.62
N HIS A 77 -11.26 31.03 -20.20
CA HIS A 77 -9.83 31.17 -19.89
C HIS A 77 -9.66 31.66 -18.46
N VAL A 78 -9.00 30.86 -17.62
CA VAL A 78 -8.68 31.21 -16.24
C VAL A 78 -7.26 31.75 -16.19
N ASP A 79 -7.07 32.97 -15.70
CA ASP A 79 -5.72 33.52 -15.52
C ASP A 79 -5.00 32.76 -14.40
N HIS A 80 -4.05 31.89 -14.75
CA HIS A 80 -3.34 31.00 -13.83
C HIS A 80 -2.49 31.72 -12.75
N SER A 81 -2.49 33.05 -12.75
CA SER A 81 -1.66 33.89 -11.88
C SER A 81 -2.31 34.23 -10.53
N GLN A 82 -3.59 33.93 -10.29
CA GLN A 82 -4.30 34.35 -9.05
C GLN A 82 -5.08 33.28 -8.27
N THR A 83 -5.08 32.01 -8.66
CA THR A 83 -5.84 31.01 -7.91
C THR A 83 -4.96 30.41 -6.82
N LYS A 84 -5.24 30.74 -5.55
CA LYS A 84 -4.90 29.86 -4.42
C LYS A 84 -5.52 28.51 -4.77
N ILE A 85 -4.69 27.58 -5.24
CA ILE A 85 -5.04 26.18 -5.23
C ILE A 85 -5.24 25.91 -3.75
N THR A 86 -6.50 25.85 -3.30
CA THR A 86 -6.84 25.21 -2.05
C THR A 86 -6.61 23.72 -2.31
N GLN A 87 -5.33 23.35 -2.45
CA GLN A 87 -4.91 22.03 -2.07
C GLN A 87 -5.47 21.93 -0.66
N HIS A 88 -6.35 20.96 -0.43
CA HIS A 88 -6.44 20.43 0.90
C HIS A 88 -5.05 19.85 1.20
N THR A 89 -4.11 20.73 1.58
CA THR A 89 -3.00 20.36 2.43
C THR A 89 -3.71 19.87 3.67
N HIS A 90 -3.94 18.55 3.74
CA HIS A 90 -4.05 17.90 5.03
C HIS A 90 -2.87 18.44 5.82
N ASP A 91 -3.19 19.16 6.89
CA ASP A 91 -2.23 19.80 7.76
C ASP A 91 -1.08 18.80 7.97
N ALA A 92 0.15 19.22 7.67
CA ALA A 92 1.30 18.33 7.50
C ALA A 92 1.80 17.73 8.83
N THR A 93 0.94 17.67 9.83
CA THR A 93 1.12 16.86 11.03
C THR A 93 0.89 15.39 10.66
N GLN A 94 2.00 14.68 10.55
CA GLN A 94 2.01 13.23 10.34
C GLN A 94 1.08 12.57 11.37
N ARG A 95 0.04 11.88 10.89
CA ARG A 95 -0.90 11.18 11.77
C ARG A 95 -0.15 10.21 12.69
N ASP A 96 -0.53 10.17 13.96
CA ASP A 96 0.08 9.30 14.96
C ASP A 96 0.02 7.81 14.57
N ASP A 97 -1.06 7.40 13.91
CA ASP A 97 -1.23 6.03 13.43
C ASP A 97 -0.19 5.65 12.37
N PHE A 98 0.10 6.57 11.45
CA PHE A 98 1.09 6.41 10.41
C PHE A 98 2.50 6.44 10.99
N ALA A 99 2.78 7.32 11.95
CA ALA A 99 4.04 7.31 12.68
C ALA A 99 4.30 5.95 13.37
N ARG A 100 3.29 5.41 14.07
CA ARG A 100 3.36 4.07 14.67
C ARG A 100 3.56 2.96 13.64
N TYR A 101 2.87 3.03 12.49
CA TYR A 101 3.08 2.08 11.40
C TYR A 101 4.53 2.12 10.89
N GLN A 102 5.07 3.32 10.64
CA GLN A 102 6.43 3.50 10.13
C GLN A 102 7.48 2.99 11.13
N GLU A 103 7.31 3.27 12.42
CA GLU A 103 8.18 2.74 13.48
C GLU A 103 8.18 1.20 13.47
N ARG A 104 6.99 0.59 13.46
CA ARG A 104 6.88 -0.88 13.43
C ARG A 104 7.46 -1.46 12.15
N ARG A 105 7.32 -0.77 11.01
CA ARG A 105 7.90 -1.17 9.72
C ARG A 105 9.42 -1.12 9.78
N TYR A 106 9.98 -0.05 10.33
CA TYR A 106 11.42 0.11 10.50
C TYR A 106 12.04 -1.06 11.30
N LEU A 107 11.41 -1.48 12.40
CA LEU A 107 11.88 -2.60 13.23
C LEU A 107 12.00 -3.94 12.48
N THR A 108 11.28 -4.11 11.37
CA THR A 108 11.39 -5.32 10.55
C THR A 108 12.58 -5.30 9.59
N THR A 109 13.21 -4.14 9.40
CA THR A 109 14.31 -3.93 8.45
C THR A 109 15.66 -4.35 9.01
N ASP A 110 16.61 -4.51 8.10
CA ASP A 110 18.01 -4.76 8.41
C ASP A 110 18.66 -3.60 9.18
N ALA A 111 18.32 -2.35 8.84
CA ALA A 111 18.84 -1.14 9.49
C ALA A 111 18.49 -1.06 10.98
N ALA A 112 17.35 -1.61 11.38
CA ALA A 112 16.95 -1.68 12.79
C ALA A 112 17.63 -2.82 13.56
N ARG A 113 18.50 -3.62 12.92
CA ARG A 113 19.05 -4.87 13.47
C ARG A 113 20.57 -5.01 13.24
N PRO A 114 21.38 -4.00 13.61
CA PRO A 114 22.82 -3.98 13.31
C PRO A 114 23.57 -5.19 13.90
N ASP A 115 23.21 -5.66 15.08
CA ASP A 115 23.84 -6.85 15.71
C ASP A 115 23.62 -8.12 14.89
N ALA A 116 22.42 -8.30 14.31
CA ALA A 116 22.10 -9.44 13.47
C ALA A 116 22.87 -9.37 12.15
N GLN A 117 22.97 -8.18 11.55
CA GLN A 117 23.77 -7.94 10.34
C GLN A 117 25.26 -8.23 10.60
N HIS A 118 25.80 -7.74 11.72
CA HIS A 118 27.20 -7.94 12.09
C HIS A 118 27.54 -9.43 12.29
N LYS A 119 26.66 -10.20 12.97
CA LYS A 119 26.82 -11.65 13.14
C LYS A 119 26.83 -12.42 11.81
N ARG A 120 26.12 -11.95 10.78
CA ARG A 120 26.15 -12.53 9.43
C ARG A 120 27.41 -12.12 8.68
N ALA A 121 27.75 -10.82 8.71
CA ALA A 121 28.89 -10.26 8.01
C ALA A 121 30.23 -10.88 8.47
N THR A 122 30.40 -11.09 9.77
CA THR A 122 31.60 -11.76 10.34
C THR A 122 31.80 -13.19 9.84
N ARG A 123 30.76 -13.83 9.31
CA ARG A 123 30.81 -15.16 8.70
C ARG A 123 30.84 -15.12 7.17
N GLY A 124 30.94 -13.93 6.57
CA GLY A 124 30.85 -13.73 5.12
C GLY A 124 29.45 -14.04 4.56
N GLN A 125 28.41 -13.99 5.38
CA GLN A 125 27.05 -14.34 4.99
C GLN A 125 26.20 -13.07 4.77
N ARG A 126 25.29 -13.12 3.79
CA ARG A 126 24.25 -12.11 3.56
C ARG A 126 23.07 -12.32 4.51
N THR A 127 22.29 -11.28 4.78
CA THR A 127 21.01 -11.40 5.51
C THR A 127 19.90 -11.95 4.60
N ALA A 128 18.79 -12.38 5.19
CA ALA A 128 17.61 -12.81 4.43
C ALA A 128 17.09 -11.69 3.50
N ARG A 129 17.06 -10.45 3.99
CA ARG A 129 16.64 -9.29 3.21
C ARG A 129 17.63 -8.94 2.10
N ALA A 130 18.93 -9.03 2.36
CA ALA A 130 19.95 -8.80 1.33
C ALA A 130 19.86 -9.83 0.21
N ASN A 131 19.59 -11.11 0.51
CA ASN A 131 19.37 -12.13 -0.52
C ASN A 131 18.16 -11.83 -1.40
N ILE A 132 17.05 -11.38 -0.80
CA ILE A 132 15.84 -11.01 -1.54
C ILE A 132 16.08 -9.76 -2.39
N ALA A 133 16.77 -8.74 -1.85
CA ALA A 133 17.07 -7.51 -2.56
C ALA A 133 18.05 -7.73 -3.74
N ASP A 134 18.96 -8.70 -3.63
CA ASP A 134 19.87 -9.08 -4.72
C ASP A 134 19.16 -9.88 -5.82
N LEU A 135 18.12 -10.64 -5.46
CA LEU A 135 17.34 -11.45 -6.40
C LEU A 135 16.33 -10.62 -7.20
N LEU A 136 15.59 -9.76 -6.50
CA LEU A 136 14.44 -9.04 -7.06
C LEU A 136 14.84 -7.71 -7.68
N ASP A 137 14.08 -7.29 -8.69
CA ASP A 137 14.23 -5.95 -9.25
C ASP A 137 13.84 -4.88 -8.21
N GLU A 138 14.55 -3.75 -8.23
CA GLU A 138 14.37 -2.66 -7.27
C GLU A 138 12.92 -2.15 -7.24
N GLY A 139 12.37 -1.96 -6.04
CA GLY A 139 11.00 -1.49 -5.84
C GLY A 139 9.89 -2.51 -6.13
N SER A 140 10.20 -3.72 -6.62
CA SER A 140 9.19 -4.73 -6.98
C SER A 140 8.66 -5.54 -5.78
N PHE A 141 9.38 -5.57 -4.65
CA PHE A 141 9.09 -6.49 -3.56
C PHE A 141 7.88 -6.06 -2.71
N VAL A 142 6.82 -6.86 -2.77
CA VAL A 142 5.64 -6.75 -1.91
C VAL A 142 5.68 -7.83 -0.84
N GLU A 143 6.12 -7.45 0.36
CA GLU A 143 6.30 -8.34 1.49
C GLU A 143 4.97 -8.69 2.18
N TYR A 144 4.73 -9.99 2.42
CA TYR A 144 3.57 -10.46 3.15
C TYR A 144 3.92 -10.66 4.63
N GLY A 145 3.05 -10.27 5.55
CA GLY A 145 3.19 -10.60 6.97
C GLY A 145 4.54 -10.17 7.58
N SER A 146 5.03 -8.96 7.26
CA SER A 146 6.27 -8.41 7.83
C SER A 146 6.18 -8.23 9.35
N PHE A 147 4.98 -7.95 9.88
CA PHE A 147 4.70 -7.78 11.31
C PHE A 147 4.42 -9.08 12.08
N ALA A 148 4.55 -10.25 11.43
CA ALA A 148 4.44 -11.51 12.14
C ALA A 148 5.50 -11.60 13.25
N ILE A 149 5.11 -12.18 14.38
CA ILE A 149 5.96 -12.44 15.55
C ILE A 149 5.80 -13.90 15.97
N ALA A 150 6.76 -14.45 16.70
CA ALA A 150 6.67 -15.83 17.16
C ALA A 150 5.46 -16.07 18.07
N ALA A 151 4.90 -17.28 18.00
CA ALA A 151 3.73 -17.72 18.76
C ALA A 151 4.10 -18.07 20.21
N GLN A 152 4.63 -17.09 20.95
CA GLN A 152 5.27 -17.26 22.26
C GLN A 152 4.81 -16.22 23.29
N ARG A 153 3.62 -15.65 23.12
CA ARG A 153 3.04 -14.61 24.00
C ARG A 153 2.84 -15.08 25.43
N ARG A 154 2.69 -16.39 25.66
CA ARG A 154 2.61 -16.95 27.04
C ARG A 154 3.91 -16.83 27.84
N ARG A 155 5.05 -16.65 27.18
CA ARG A 155 6.39 -16.69 27.82
C ARG A 155 7.25 -15.45 27.58
N ARG A 156 6.85 -14.55 26.68
CA ARG A 156 7.60 -13.37 26.26
C ARG A 156 6.65 -12.18 26.15
N THR A 157 7.13 -10.98 26.44
CA THR A 157 6.34 -9.76 26.27
C THR A 157 6.15 -9.45 24.79
N LEU A 158 5.15 -8.64 24.47
CA LEU A 158 4.89 -8.25 23.09
C LEU A 158 6.06 -7.46 22.52
N GLU A 159 6.63 -6.53 23.28
CA GLU A 159 7.77 -5.69 22.90
C GLU A 159 9.00 -6.53 22.56
N ASP A 160 9.29 -7.54 23.38
CA ASP A 160 10.40 -8.47 23.18
C ASP A 160 10.18 -9.33 21.91
N LEU A 161 8.96 -9.83 21.69
CA LEU A 161 8.62 -10.54 20.46
C LEU A 161 8.77 -9.66 19.21
N ILE A 162 8.35 -8.40 19.30
CA ILE A 162 8.48 -7.43 18.20
C ILE A 162 9.95 -7.21 17.84
N ALA A 163 10.80 -6.99 18.83
CA ALA A 163 12.21 -6.68 18.62
C ALA A 163 13.01 -7.89 18.11
N HIS A 164 12.68 -9.10 18.60
CA HIS A 164 13.54 -10.27 18.42
C HIS A 164 12.95 -11.38 17.56
N THR A 165 11.69 -11.26 17.12
CA THR A 165 11.07 -12.23 16.21
C THR A 165 10.43 -11.60 14.96
N PRO A 166 11.07 -10.62 14.30
CA PRO A 166 10.48 -9.93 13.15
C PRO A 166 10.20 -10.91 12.00
N GLY A 167 9.02 -10.77 11.38
CA GLY A 167 8.53 -11.66 10.32
C GLY A 167 8.40 -13.12 10.74
N ASP A 168 8.42 -13.41 12.04
CA ASP A 168 8.57 -14.74 12.62
C ASP A 168 9.76 -15.56 12.04
N GLY A 169 10.81 -14.86 11.60
CA GLY A 169 12.00 -15.48 11.01
C GLY A 169 11.83 -15.97 9.57
N LEU A 170 10.81 -15.50 8.85
CA LEU A 170 10.64 -15.73 7.41
C LEU A 170 10.31 -14.42 6.71
N VAL A 171 11.18 -13.95 5.83
CA VAL A 171 10.89 -12.83 4.93
C VAL A 171 10.34 -13.41 3.63
N GLY A 172 9.20 -12.94 3.14
CA GLY A 172 8.65 -13.49 1.90
C GLY A 172 7.51 -12.68 1.34
N GLY A 173 7.30 -12.81 0.03
CA GLY A 173 6.39 -11.97 -0.74
C GLY A 173 6.47 -12.26 -2.23
N ILE A 174 5.98 -11.30 -3.01
CA ILE A 174 6.01 -11.33 -4.48
C ILE A 174 6.95 -10.23 -4.95
N GLY A 175 7.68 -10.47 -6.04
CA GLY A 175 8.43 -9.44 -6.75
C GLY A 175 8.62 -9.81 -8.20
N THR A 176 9.49 -9.09 -8.90
CA THR A 176 9.90 -9.41 -10.27
C THR A 176 11.39 -9.71 -10.32
N VAL A 177 11.79 -10.54 -11.30
CA VAL A 177 13.19 -10.84 -11.60
C VAL A 177 13.42 -10.56 -13.07
N GLN A 178 14.40 -9.70 -13.37
CA GLN A 178 14.79 -9.36 -14.74
C GLN A 178 13.62 -8.80 -15.58
N HIS A 179 12.79 -7.93 -15.01
CA HIS A 179 11.66 -7.31 -15.74
C HIS A 179 12.09 -6.53 -17.00
N SER A 180 13.37 -6.17 -17.12
CA SER A 180 13.93 -5.52 -18.31
C SER A 180 14.10 -6.48 -19.49
N GLN A 181 14.18 -7.79 -19.22
CA GLN A 181 14.36 -8.84 -20.22
C GLN A 181 13.07 -9.61 -20.53
N PHE A 182 12.10 -9.60 -19.60
CA PHE A 182 10.85 -10.34 -19.73
C PHE A 182 9.64 -9.44 -19.44
N PRO A 183 8.47 -9.69 -20.06
CA PRO A 183 7.23 -9.00 -19.69
C PRO A 183 6.93 -9.13 -18.20
N THR A 184 6.32 -8.11 -17.59
CA THR A 184 6.05 -8.06 -16.15
C THR A 184 5.39 -9.32 -15.62
N ASP A 185 4.38 -9.86 -16.32
CA ASP A 185 3.69 -11.08 -15.90
C ASP A 185 4.56 -12.33 -15.95
N ALA A 186 5.54 -12.39 -16.87
CA ALA A 186 6.50 -13.49 -16.97
C ALA A 186 7.67 -13.35 -15.98
N SER A 187 7.92 -12.15 -15.45
CA SER A 187 8.99 -11.87 -14.48
C SER A 187 8.56 -12.06 -13.02
N LYS A 188 7.26 -12.21 -12.74
CA LYS A 188 6.73 -12.33 -11.38
C LYS A 188 7.20 -13.63 -10.72
N VAL A 189 7.65 -13.51 -9.48
CA VAL A 189 8.12 -14.63 -8.65
C VAL A 189 7.59 -14.50 -7.24
N VAL A 190 7.31 -15.64 -6.61
CA VAL A 190 7.17 -15.70 -5.15
C VAL A 190 8.54 -16.01 -4.56
N VAL A 191 9.00 -15.18 -3.63
CA VAL A 191 10.26 -15.42 -2.91
C VAL A 191 10.00 -15.59 -1.43
N ALA A 192 10.72 -16.52 -0.80
CA ALA A 192 10.78 -16.65 0.64
C ALA A 192 12.22 -16.93 1.09
N SER A 193 12.64 -16.30 2.17
CA SER A 193 13.93 -16.52 2.81
C SER A 193 13.74 -16.66 4.29
N TYR A 194 14.13 -17.81 4.84
CA TYR A 194 14.29 -17.92 6.29
C TYR A 194 15.40 -16.98 6.75
N ASP A 195 15.19 -16.34 7.90
CA ASP A 195 16.17 -15.50 8.56
C ASP A 195 16.81 -16.28 9.71
N TYR A 196 18.01 -16.80 9.46
CA TYR A 196 18.75 -17.59 10.45
C TYR A 196 19.03 -16.80 11.75
N THR A 197 19.07 -15.47 11.69
CA THR A 197 19.30 -14.63 12.87
C THR A 197 18.08 -14.56 13.80
N VAL A 198 16.91 -15.01 13.34
CA VAL A 198 15.69 -15.12 14.13
C VAL A 198 15.43 -16.59 14.44
N LEU A 199 15.65 -16.98 15.70
CA LEU A 199 15.36 -18.32 16.20
C LEU A 199 15.97 -19.43 15.31
N ALA A 200 17.20 -19.23 14.83
CA ALA A 200 17.95 -20.15 13.97
C ALA A 200 17.24 -20.52 12.65
N GLY A 201 16.40 -19.62 12.12
CA GLY A 201 15.64 -19.86 10.89
C GLY A 201 14.65 -21.03 11.00
N THR A 202 14.24 -21.38 12.23
CA THR A 202 13.33 -22.50 12.48
C THR A 202 11.90 -22.21 12.04
N GLN A 203 11.17 -23.26 11.71
CA GLN A 203 9.78 -23.24 11.26
C GLN A 203 8.84 -23.18 12.47
N GLY A 204 8.28 -22.01 12.74
CA GLY A 204 7.32 -21.75 13.80
C GLY A 204 5.88 -21.65 13.26
N TYR A 205 4.92 -21.49 14.16
CA TYR A 205 3.50 -21.48 13.81
C TYR A 205 3.14 -20.34 12.83
N GLN A 206 3.61 -19.11 13.06
CA GLN A 206 3.24 -17.97 12.21
C GLN A 206 3.96 -18.00 10.87
N ASN A 207 5.25 -18.35 10.86
CA ASN A 207 5.99 -18.47 9.61
C ASN A 207 5.53 -19.66 8.75
N HIS A 208 4.97 -20.71 9.35
CA HIS A 208 4.33 -21.79 8.60
C HIS A 208 3.09 -21.28 7.86
N ARG A 209 2.18 -20.59 8.56
CA ARG A 209 0.99 -19.98 7.94
C ARG A 209 1.35 -18.97 6.85
N LYS A 210 2.42 -18.20 7.05
CA LYS A 210 2.95 -17.27 6.06
C LYS A 210 3.45 -18.00 4.81
N LYS A 211 4.23 -19.08 4.98
CA LYS A 211 4.70 -19.93 3.89
C LYS A 211 3.52 -20.55 3.13
N ASP A 212 2.53 -21.08 3.83
CA ASP A 212 1.33 -21.66 3.22
C ASP A 212 0.59 -20.62 2.35
N ARG A 213 0.42 -19.39 2.85
CA ARG A 213 -0.17 -18.29 2.08
C ARG A 213 0.63 -17.94 0.82
N LEU A 214 1.96 -17.91 0.91
CA LEU A 214 2.83 -17.62 -0.24
C LEU A 214 2.75 -18.73 -1.29
N PHE A 215 2.69 -20.00 -0.88
CA PHE A 215 2.55 -21.14 -1.79
C PHE A 215 1.17 -21.21 -2.42
N ASP A 216 0.11 -20.83 -1.69
CA ASP A 216 -1.22 -20.69 -2.26
C ASP A 216 -1.26 -19.61 -3.36
N ILE A 217 -0.62 -18.46 -3.12
CA ILE A 217 -0.48 -17.40 -4.13
C ILE A 217 0.30 -17.91 -5.34
N ALA A 218 1.44 -18.57 -5.12
CA ALA A 218 2.26 -19.13 -6.20
C ALA A 218 1.43 -20.10 -7.05
N ARG A 219 0.65 -20.98 -6.41
CA ARG A 219 -0.22 -21.94 -7.10
C ARG A 219 -1.35 -21.25 -7.88
N GLN A 220 -2.02 -20.27 -7.27
CA GLN A 220 -3.15 -19.56 -7.89
C GLN A 220 -2.71 -18.75 -9.11
N LEU A 221 -1.57 -18.08 -9.00
CA LEU A 221 -1.04 -17.21 -10.04
C LEU A 221 -0.06 -17.94 -10.98
N ARG A 222 0.20 -19.23 -10.75
CA ARG A 222 1.17 -20.07 -11.47
C ARG A 222 2.57 -19.44 -11.53
N LEU A 223 3.00 -18.86 -10.41
CA LEU A 223 4.29 -18.19 -10.30
C LEU A 223 5.39 -19.18 -9.90
N PRO A 224 6.62 -19.00 -10.42
CA PRO A 224 7.79 -19.67 -9.87
C PRO A 224 8.02 -19.30 -8.40
N VAL A 225 8.67 -20.20 -7.66
CA VAL A 225 9.01 -20.02 -6.25
C VAL A 225 10.52 -20.10 -6.06
N VAL A 226 11.11 -19.09 -5.43
CA VAL A 226 12.51 -19.14 -4.96
C VAL A 226 12.51 -19.18 -3.42
N LEU A 227 13.07 -20.24 -2.86
CA LEU A 227 13.14 -20.47 -1.41
C LEU A 227 14.60 -20.54 -0.94
N PHE A 228 15.01 -19.58 -0.11
CA PHE A 228 16.25 -19.69 0.66
C PHE A 228 15.95 -20.44 1.97
N ALA A 229 16.29 -21.73 1.97
CA ALA A 229 15.85 -22.71 2.98
C ALA A 229 16.78 -22.83 4.21
N GLU A 230 17.61 -21.82 4.51
CA GLU A 230 18.54 -21.86 5.64
C GLU A 230 17.78 -21.88 6.99
N GLY A 231 17.82 -23.00 7.71
CA GLY A 231 17.12 -23.13 8.98
C GLY A 231 17.31 -24.46 9.69
N GLY A 232 17.01 -24.48 11.00
CA GLY A 232 17.20 -25.64 11.88
C GLY A 232 16.03 -26.63 11.97
N GLY A 233 15.05 -26.57 11.06
CA GLY A 233 13.85 -27.42 11.11
C GLY A 233 12.72 -26.86 11.98
N GLY A 234 11.90 -27.73 12.57
CA GLY A 234 10.75 -27.34 13.38
C GLY A 234 11.12 -26.58 14.65
N ARG A 235 10.36 -25.55 15.00
CA ARG A 235 10.64 -24.71 16.17
C ARG A 235 10.06 -25.30 17.45
N PRO A 236 10.88 -25.60 18.47
CA PRO A 236 10.37 -25.90 19.80
C PRO A 236 9.93 -24.63 20.52
N GLY A 237 8.88 -24.74 21.34
CA GLY A 237 8.49 -23.69 22.29
C GLY A 237 7.62 -22.57 21.72
N ASP A 238 6.95 -22.78 20.58
CA ASP A 238 5.76 -22.00 20.25
C ASP A 238 4.59 -22.49 21.13
N THR A 239 4.20 -21.66 22.09
CA THR A 239 3.30 -22.00 23.20
C THR A 239 1.90 -21.42 23.06
N ASP A 240 1.64 -20.58 22.05
CA ASP A 240 0.32 -19.95 21.88
C ASP A 240 -0.71 -20.88 21.24
N ALA A 241 -0.24 -21.96 20.57
CA ALA A 241 -1.07 -22.99 19.95
C ALA A 241 -1.68 -23.96 20.99
#